data_AF-A0A958FD05-F1
#
_entry.id   AF-A0A958FD05-F1
#
_cell.length_a   1.000
_cell.length_b   1.000
_cell.length_c   1.000
_cell.angle_alpha   90.00
_cell.angle_beta   90.00
_cell.angle_gamma   90.00
#
_symmetry.space_group_name_H-M   'P 1'
#
loop_
_entity.id
_entity.type
_entity.pdbx_description
1 polymer ?
#
loop_
_entity_poly.entity_id
_entity_poly.type
_entity_poly.pdbx_seq_one_letter_code
_entity_poly.pdbx_strand_id
1 'polypeptide(L)'
;MLLAVLFLAALGERLTTAEWPAIIAERQFRSAIIARADYFDENRDIADWRREVARVSKQRQNILEPPILENIVALLYRLAGGVNLEIVRLLSTFFWLMGGMFLYLIAVRISSPPAALFAVAYFLFLPMGVALSMSFLPEPL
;
A
#
# COMPACT_ATOMS: atom_id res chain seq x y z
N MET A 1 23.30 -13.16 1.23
CA MET A 1 22.43 -14.28 1.62
C MET A 1 21.43 -13.87 2.70
N LEU A 2 21.87 -13.41 3.89
CA LEU A 2 20.96 -13.07 4.99
C LEU A 2 19.92 -11.99 4.63
N LEU A 3 20.34 -10.92 3.95
CA LEU A 3 19.41 -9.86 3.50
C LEU A 3 18.26 -10.42 2.65
N ALA A 4 18.57 -11.28 1.67
CA ALA A 4 17.54 -11.89 0.83
C ALA A 4 16.57 -12.76 1.65
N VAL A 5 17.07 -13.50 2.65
CA VAL A 5 16.24 -14.29 3.57
C VAL A 5 15.28 -13.40 4.35
N LEU A 6 15.74 -12.25 4.86
CA LEU A 6 14.88 -11.30 5.58
C LEU A 6 13.74 -10.78 4.68
N PHE A 7 14.05 -10.42 3.44
CA PHE A 7 13.05 -9.93 2.50
C PHE A 7 12.03 -11.00 2.10
N LEU A 8 12.50 -12.22 1.82
CA LEU A 8 11.60 -13.33 1.50
C LEU A 8 10.70 -13.70 2.67
N ALA A 9 11.23 -13.68 3.90
CA ALA A 9 10.44 -13.91 5.11
C ALA A 9 9.41 -12.79 5.33
N ALA A 10 9.80 -11.53 5.17
CA ALA A 10 8.91 -10.38 5.29
C ALA A 10 7.80 -10.37 4.23
N LEU A 11 8.12 -10.76 3.00
CA LEU A 11 7.13 -10.94 1.94
C LEU A 11 6.19 -12.10 2.25
N GLY A 12 6.72 -13.25 2.69
CA GLY A 12 5.93 -14.42 3.05
C GLY A 12 4.94 -14.14 4.19
N GLU A 13 5.36 -13.42 5.21
CA GLU A 13 4.48 -12.98 6.30
C GLU A 13 3.30 -12.12 5.78
N ARG A 14 3.58 -11.13 4.94
CA ARG A 14 2.54 -10.24 4.39
C ARG A 14 1.57 -10.95 3.44
N LEU A 15 2.06 -11.92 2.67
CA LEU A 15 1.22 -12.70 1.75
C LEU A 15 0.38 -13.77 2.45
N THR A 16 0.84 -14.28 3.59
CA THR A 16 0.13 -15.33 4.36
C THR A 16 -0.84 -14.76 5.39
N THR A 17 -0.71 -13.47 5.72
CA THR A 17 -1.65 -12.80 6.62
C THR A 17 -3.03 -12.70 5.96
N ALA A 18 -3.97 -13.48 6.50
CA ALA A 18 -5.33 -13.57 5.95
C ALA A 18 -6.20 -12.35 6.30
N GLU A 19 -5.94 -11.71 7.44
CA GLU A 19 -6.72 -10.57 7.89
C GLU A 19 -6.21 -9.26 7.30
N TRP A 20 -7.13 -8.49 6.71
CA TRP A 20 -6.82 -7.12 6.33
C TRP A 20 -6.57 -6.29 7.58
N PRO A 21 -5.43 -5.58 7.70
CA PRO A 21 -5.16 -4.80 8.89
C PRO A 21 -6.16 -3.65 8.99
N ALA A 22 -7.07 -3.71 9.96
CA ALA A 22 -8.08 -2.68 10.22
C ALA A 22 -7.51 -1.46 10.99
N ILE A 23 -6.24 -1.13 10.77
CA ILE A 23 -5.55 -0.02 11.41
C ILE A 23 -5.95 1.28 10.72
N ILE A 24 -6.38 2.29 11.50
CA ILE A 24 -6.79 3.59 10.94
C ILE A 24 -7.83 3.38 9.81
N ALA A 25 -8.85 2.58 10.10
CA ALA A 25 -9.83 2.11 9.12
C ALA A 25 -10.53 3.24 8.35
N GLU A 26 -10.75 4.39 8.98
CA GLU A 26 -11.34 5.57 8.34
C GLU A 26 -10.51 6.09 7.16
N ARG A 27 -9.18 6.19 7.31
CA ARG A 27 -8.29 6.66 6.24
C ARG A 27 -8.21 5.63 5.11
N GLN A 28 -8.16 4.35 5.43
CA GLN A 28 -8.19 3.28 4.42
C GLN A 28 -9.50 3.29 3.62
N PHE A 29 -10.62 3.46 4.31
CA PHE A 29 -11.93 3.57 3.67
C PHE A 29 -12.01 4.79 2.76
N ARG A 30 -11.49 5.93 3.21
CA ARG A 30 -11.37 7.15 2.39
C ARG A 30 -10.56 6.89 1.12
N SER A 31 -9.36 6.33 1.23
CA SER A 31 -8.51 6.05 0.06
C SER A 31 -9.16 5.05 -0.91
N ALA A 32 -9.88 4.06 -0.38
CA ALA A 32 -10.68 3.14 -1.19
C ALA A 32 -11.83 3.84 -1.94
N ILE A 33 -12.54 4.80 -1.32
CA ILE A 33 -13.57 5.61 -1.98
C ILE A 33 -12.97 6.40 -3.14
N ILE A 34 -11.85 7.09 -2.90
CA ILE A 34 -11.21 7.95 -3.89
C ILE A 34 -10.76 7.12 -5.10
N ALA A 35 -9.98 6.05 -4.88
CA ALA A 35 -9.48 5.20 -5.96
C ALA A 35 -10.61 4.52 -6.75
N ARG A 36 -11.71 4.15 -6.08
CA ARG A 36 -12.90 3.60 -6.76
C ARG A 36 -13.58 4.63 -7.65
N ALA A 37 -13.74 5.87 -7.17
CA ALA A 37 -14.33 6.93 -7.97
C ALA A 37 -13.49 7.23 -9.20
N ASP A 38 -12.17 7.29 -9.06
CA ASP A 38 -11.26 7.53 -10.17
C ASP A 38 -11.26 6.39 -11.20
N TYR A 39 -11.30 5.13 -10.73
CA TYR A 39 -11.52 3.98 -11.61
C TYR A 39 -12.86 4.07 -12.37
N PHE A 40 -13.93 4.53 -11.71
CA PHE A 40 -15.28 4.58 -12.28
C PHE A 40 -15.44 5.70 -13.32
N ASP A 41 -14.87 6.88 -13.05
CA ASP A 41 -14.97 8.02 -13.97
C ASP A 41 -14.28 7.73 -15.31
N GLU A 42 -13.22 6.93 -15.31
CA GLU A 42 -12.49 6.55 -16.53
C GLU A 42 -13.05 5.30 -17.23
N ASN A 43 -13.93 4.54 -16.58
CA ASN A 43 -14.50 3.30 -17.13
C ASN A 43 -15.92 3.51 -17.67
N ARG A 44 -16.06 3.52 -19.01
CA ARG A 44 -17.33 3.73 -19.70
C ARG A 44 -18.32 2.59 -19.56
N ASP A 45 -17.86 1.38 -19.26
CA ASP A 45 -18.70 0.18 -19.13
C ASP A 45 -19.50 0.14 -17.82
N ILE A 46 -19.17 1.02 -16.87
CA ILE A 46 -19.88 1.13 -15.60
C ILE A 46 -21.18 1.94 -15.79
N ALA A 47 -22.29 1.46 -15.24
CA ALA A 47 -23.57 2.17 -15.34
C ALA A 47 -23.49 3.59 -14.73
N ASP A 48 -24.16 4.57 -15.37
CA ASP A 48 -24.09 5.99 -14.99
C ASP A 48 -24.40 6.25 -13.51
N TRP A 49 -25.43 5.60 -12.99
CA TRP A 49 -25.81 5.76 -11.58
C TRP A 49 -24.71 5.30 -10.62
N ARG A 50 -23.89 4.31 -10.99
CA ARG A 50 -22.76 3.85 -10.17
C ARG A 50 -21.62 4.85 -10.18
N ARG A 51 -21.35 5.48 -11.34
CA ARG A 51 -20.38 6.57 -11.47
C ARG A 51 -20.78 7.77 -10.62
N GLU A 52 -22.06 8.17 -10.71
CA GLU A 52 -22.62 9.26 -9.89
C GLU A 52 -22.44 9.01 -8.39
N VAL A 53 -22.82 7.83 -7.90
CA VAL A 53 -22.66 7.47 -6.49
C VAL A 53 -21.20 7.51 -6.05
N ALA A 54 -20.28 7.00 -6.88
CA ALA A 54 -18.85 7.00 -6.55
C ALA A 54 -18.27 8.43 -6.50
N ARG A 55 -18.63 9.28 -7.47
CA ARG A 55 -18.22 10.68 -7.52
C ARG A 55 -18.75 11.48 -6.34
N VAL A 56 -20.03 11.36 -6.00
CA VAL A 56 -20.61 12.00 -4.80
C VAL A 56 -19.93 11.51 -3.53
N SER A 57 -19.61 10.21 -3.45
CA SER A 57 -18.89 9.65 -2.30
C SER A 57 -17.49 10.24 -2.14
N LYS A 58 -16.75 10.43 -3.25
CA LYS A 58 -15.43 11.07 -3.28
C LYS A 58 -15.52 12.56 -2.91
N GLN A 59 -16.51 13.29 -3.41
CA GLN A 59 -16.72 14.71 -3.09
C GLN A 59 -17.00 14.97 -1.61
N ARG A 60 -17.53 13.97 -0.89
CA ARG A 60 -17.74 14.03 0.57
C ARG A 60 -16.47 13.75 1.38
N GLN A 61 -15.37 13.36 0.73
CA GLN A 61 -14.09 13.15 1.40
C GLN A 61 -13.31 14.46 1.42
N ASN A 62 -12.75 14.81 2.58
CA ASN A 62 -11.82 15.93 2.68
C ASN A 62 -10.53 15.65 1.91
N ILE A 63 -9.94 16.70 1.33
CA ILE A 63 -8.58 16.64 0.78
C ILE A 63 -7.61 16.73 1.95
N LEU A 64 -7.05 15.58 2.34
CA LEU A 64 -6.03 15.51 3.39
C LEU A 64 -4.63 15.57 2.79
N GLU A 65 -4.42 14.83 1.70
CA GLU A 65 -3.11 14.59 1.09
C GLU A 65 -3.25 14.49 -0.44
N PRO A 66 -2.16 14.68 -1.21
CA PRO A 66 -2.15 14.42 -2.64
C PRO A 66 -2.50 12.94 -2.95
N PRO A 67 -3.48 12.65 -3.83
CA PRO A 67 -4.00 11.29 -4.04
C PRO A 67 -3.11 10.42 -4.93
N ILE A 68 -1.81 10.37 -4.65
CA ILE A 68 -0.83 9.66 -5.51
C ILE A 68 -1.09 8.15 -5.46
N LEU A 69 -1.20 7.58 -4.26
CA LEU A 69 -1.45 6.16 -4.08
C LEU A 69 -2.80 5.76 -4.67
N GLU A 70 -3.84 6.55 -4.44
CA GLU A 70 -5.18 6.30 -4.97
C GLU A 70 -5.21 6.33 -6.51
N ASN A 71 -4.49 7.24 -7.14
CA ASN A 71 -4.36 7.30 -8.60
C ASN A 71 -3.64 6.06 -9.16
N ILE A 72 -2.56 5.62 -8.52
CA ILE A 72 -1.86 4.39 -8.93
C ILE A 72 -2.79 3.18 -8.79
N VAL A 73 -3.50 3.07 -7.66
CA VAL A 73 -4.46 2.00 -7.42
C VAL A 73 -5.60 2.02 -8.43
N ALA A 74 -6.16 3.19 -8.76
CA ALA A 74 -7.19 3.34 -9.79
C ALA A 74 -6.69 2.84 -11.16
N LEU A 75 -5.46 3.18 -11.54
CA LEU A 75 -4.83 2.66 -12.76
C LEU A 75 -4.71 1.12 -12.71
N LEU A 76 -4.25 0.55 -11.60
CA LEU A 76 -4.12 -0.90 -11.44
C LEU A 76 -5.48 -1.60 -11.47
N TYR A 77 -6.55 -0.99 -10.94
CA TYR A 77 -7.92 -1.51 -11.08
C TYR A 77 -8.36 -1.59 -12.55
N ARG A 78 -7.97 -0.62 -13.38
CA ARG A 78 -8.23 -0.66 -14.82
C ARG A 78 -7.51 -1.82 -15.49
N LEU A 79 -6.23 -2.00 -15.17
CA LEU A 79 -5.42 -3.10 -15.72
C LEU A 79 -5.93 -4.47 -15.26
N ALA A 80 -6.45 -4.56 -14.03
CA ALA A 80 -7.05 -5.78 -13.49
C ALA A 80 -8.52 -6.00 -13.92
N GLY A 81 -9.13 -5.03 -14.60
CA GLY A 81 -10.54 -5.09 -15.03
C GLY A 81 -11.56 -4.92 -13.90
N GLY A 82 -11.16 -4.49 -12.71
CA GLY A 82 -12.06 -4.35 -11.56
C GLY A 82 -11.40 -3.86 -10.28
N VAL A 83 -12.24 -3.50 -9.30
CA VAL A 83 -11.82 -3.10 -7.95
C VAL A 83 -11.40 -4.35 -7.17
N ASN A 84 -10.16 -4.37 -6.67
CA ASN A 84 -9.65 -5.47 -5.86
C ASN A 84 -8.68 -4.96 -4.78
N LEU A 85 -9.05 -5.10 -3.51
CA LEU A 85 -8.23 -4.63 -2.38
C LEU A 85 -6.85 -5.32 -2.30
N GLU A 86 -6.71 -6.52 -2.86
CA GLU A 86 -5.43 -7.23 -2.94
C GLU A 86 -4.35 -6.43 -3.67
N ILE A 87 -4.75 -5.66 -4.69
CA ILE A 87 -3.83 -4.81 -5.45
C ILE A 87 -3.18 -3.78 -4.53
N VAL A 88 -3.96 -3.21 -3.62
CA VAL A 88 -3.46 -2.24 -2.65
C VAL A 88 -2.46 -2.90 -1.71
N ARG A 89 -2.79 -4.07 -1.16
CA ARG A 89 -1.90 -4.81 -0.26
C ARG A 89 -0.56 -5.13 -0.91
N LEU A 90 -0.59 -5.62 -2.15
CA LEU A 90 0.60 -5.94 -2.92
C LEU A 90 1.43 -4.69 -3.22
N LEU A 91 0.77 -3.59 -3.59
CA LEU A 91 1.44 -2.32 -3.89
C LEU A 91 2.10 -1.71 -2.65
N SER A 92 1.38 -1.62 -1.53
CA SER A 92 1.92 -1.14 -0.25
C SER A 92 3.07 -2.02 0.24
N THR A 93 2.94 -3.35 0.10
CA THR A 93 4.01 -4.29 0.47
C THR A 93 5.25 -4.06 -0.40
N PHE A 94 5.06 -3.87 -1.70
CA PHE A 94 6.15 -3.61 -2.64
C PHE A 94 6.93 -2.33 -2.28
N PHE A 95 6.23 -1.21 -2.04
CA PHE A 95 6.89 0.03 -1.63
C PHE A 95 7.60 -0.09 -0.27
N TRP A 96 6.99 -0.77 0.70
CA TRP A 96 7.64 -1.03 2.00
C TRP A 96 8.93 -1.83 1.85
N LEU A 97 8.92 -2.91 1.07
CA LEU A 97 10.12 -3.71 0.81
C LEU A 97 11.18 -2.87 0.10
N MET A 98 10.82 -2.06 -0.90
CA MET A 98 11.77 -1.13 -1.54
C MET A 98 12.38 -0.15 -0.53
N GLY A 99 11.58 0.42 0.37
CA GLY A 99 12.05 1.26 1.47
C GLY A 99 13.07 0.55 2.35
N GLY A 100 12.82 -0.72 2.71
CA GLY A 100 13.77 -1.55 3.44
C GLY A 100 15.09 -1.77 2.68
N MET A 101 15.05 -1.83 1.35
CA MET A 101 16.27 -1.98 0.53
C MET A 101 17.10 -0.71 0.56
N PHE A 102 16.47 0.45 0.40
CA PHE A 102 17.16 1.74 0.53
C PHE A 102 17.70 1.96 1.94
N LEU A 103 16.96 1.56 2.98
CA LEU A 103 17.42 1.59 4.36
C LEU A 103 18.71 0.78 4.53
N TYR A 104 18.78 -0.42 3.97
CA TYR A 104 20.02 -1.22 3.98
C TYR A 104 21.19 -0.48 3.33
N LEU A 105 20.98 0.05 2.11
CA LEU A 105 22.01 0.75 1.34
C LEU A 105 22.55 1.98 2.09
N ILE A 106 21.68 2.71 2.78
CA ILE A 106 22.07 3.86 3.61
C ILE A 106 22.80 3.38 4.86
N ALA A 107 22.25 2.42 5.58
CA ALA A 107 22.78 1.95 6.87
C ALA A 107 24.20 1.35 6.74
N VAL A 108 24.50 0.65 5.64
CA VAL A 108 25.86 0.14 5.37
C VAL A 108 26.86 1.27 5.17
N ARG A 109 26.44 2.43 4.64
CA ARG A 109 27.32 3.59 4.41
C ARG A 109 27.64 4.40 5.66
N ILE A 110 26.71 4.45 6.62
CA ILE A 110 26.84 5.30 7.81
C ILE A 110 27.18 4.54 9.09
N SER A 111 27.14 3.21 9.06
CA SER A 111 27.39 2.37 10.23
C SER A 111 28.22 1.14 9.83
N SER A 112 27.66 -0.08 9.93
CA SER A 112 28.34 -1.33 9.60
C SER A 112 27.34 -2.34 9.01
N PRO A 113 27.81 -3.35 8.25
CA PRO A 113 26.92 -4.37 7.67
C PRO A 113 26.03 -5.10 8.71
N PRO A 114 26.53 -5.50 9.89
CA PRO A 114 25.68 -6.11 10.91
C PRO A 114 24.60 -5.16 11.46
N ALA A 115 24.96 -3.89 11.69
CA ALA A 115 24.00 -2.88 12.14
C ALA A 115 22.93 -2.59 11.08
N ALA A 116 23.31 -2.58 9.80
CA ALA A 116 22.38 -2.43 8.68
C ALA A 116 21.40 -3.61 8.59
N LEU A 117 21.88 -4.84 8.76
CA LEU A 117 21.02 -6.03 8.79
C LEU A 117 20.03 -5.99 9.95
N PHE A 118 20.47 -5.55 11.14
CA PHE A 118 19.58 -5.37 12.29
C PHE A 118 18.52 -4.28 12.03
N ALA A 119 18.92 -3.13 11.50
CA ALA A 119 18.00 -2.04 11.18
C ALA A 119 16.92 -2.47 10.19
N VAL A 120 17.30 -3.20 9.14
CA VAL A 120 16.37 -3.75 8.15
C VAL A 120 15.45 -4.80 8.77
N ALA A 121 15.97 -5.70 9.60
CA ALA A 121 15.15 -6.69 10.29
C ALA A 121 14.10 -6.00 11.18
N TYR A 122 14.51 -5.01 11.97
CA TYR A 122 13.59 -4.21 12.78
C TYR A 122 12.53 -3.53 11.92
N PHE A 123 12.92 -2.86 10.84
CA PHE A 123 12.00 -2.18 9.92
C PHE A 123 11.00 -3.13 9.24
N LEU A 124 11.45 -4.32 8.82
CA LEU A 124 10.60 -5.29 8.11
C LEU A 124 9.60 -6.01 9.02
N PHE A 125 9.99 -6.30 10.27
CA PHE A 125 9.24 -7.18 11.17
C PHE A 125 8.61 -6.48 12.38
N LEU A 126 8.75 -5.15 12.51
CA LEU A 126 8.02 -4.41 13.54
C LEU A 126 6.50 -4.61 13.32
N PRO A 127 5.72 -5.06 14.32
CA PRO A 127 4.30 -5.40 14.12
C PRO A 127 3.46 -4.27 13.52
N MET A 128 3.75 -3.03 13.94
CA MET A 128 3.08 -1.85 13.41
C MET A 128 3.48 -1.58 11.95
N GLY A 129 4.75 -1.77 11.61
CA GLY A 129 5.25 -1.66 10.23
C GLY A 129 4.66 -2.72 9.30
N VAL A 130 4.52 -3.95 9.78
CA VAL A 130 3.82 -5.03 9.05
C VAL A 130 2.40 -4.60 8.71
N ALA A 131 1.64 -4.16 9.69
CA ALA A 131 0.25 -3.80 9.46
C ALA A 131 0.09 -2.54 8.59
N LEU A 132 0.93 -1.51 8.74
CA LEU A 132 0.93 -0.34 7.85
C LEU A 132 1.31 -0.72 6.42
N SER A 133 2.31 -1.58 6.24
CA SER A 133 2.81 -1.99 4.92
C SER A 133 1.81 -2.79 4.08
N MET A 134 0.70 -3.23 4.67
CA MET A 134 -0.38 -3.93 3.98
C MET A 134 -1.67 -3.11 3.89
N SER A 135 -1.67 -1.89 4.45
CA SER A 135 -2.85 -1.04 4.54
C SER A 135 -2.99 -0.09 3.34
N PHE A 136 -4.22 0.36 3.08
CA PHE A 136 -4.49 1.43 2.11
C PHE A 136 -4.23 2.79 2.73
N LEU A 137 -2.98 3.03 3.10
CA LEU A 137 -2.53 4.29 3.66
C LEU A 137 -1.29 4.77 2.89
N PRO A 138 -0.95 6.08 2.95
CA PRO A 138 0.16 6.64 2.18
C PRO A 138 1.54 6.32 2.76
N GLU A 139 1.65 5.90 4.02
CA GLU A 139 2.94 5.69 4.71
C GLU A 139 3.88 4.66 4.06
N PRO A 140 3.40 3.61 3.37
CA PRO A 140 4.27 2.70 2.64
C PRO A 140 4.93 3.29 1.39
N LEU A 141 4.35 4.35 0.80
CA LEU A 141 4.81 5.02 -0.42
C LEU A 141 5.86 6.10 -0.10
#